data_AF-A0A0F4JMB6-F1
#
_entry.id   AF-A0A0F4JMB6-F1
#
_cell.length_a   1.000
_cell.length_b   1.000
_cell.length_c   1.000
_cell.angle_alpha   90.00
_cell.angle_beta   90.00
_cell.angle_gamma   90.00
#
_symmetry.space_group_name_H-M   'P 1'
#
loop_
_entity.id
_entity.type
_entity.pdbx_description
1 polymer ?
#
loop_
_entity_poly.entity_id
_entity_poly.type
_entity_poly.pdbx_seq_one_letter_code
_entity_poly.pdbx_strand_id
1 'polypeptide(L)'
;WHARVRAELGFGGEDPAAIEDMFDLKYRGARFSLGYGACPDLEDRAKIAALLEPERIGVHLSEEFQLHPEQSTDALVIHHPEAKYFNAR
;
A
#
# COMPACT_ATOMS: atom_id res chain seq x y z
N TRP A 1 5.11 5.10 6.77
CA TRP A 1 3.64 5.06 6.83
C TRP A 1 3.07 3.72 7.25
N HIS A 2 3.38 2.60 6.58
CA HIS A 2 2.76 1.30 6.92
C HIS A 2 2.96 0.85 8.40
N ALA A 3 4.16 0.98 8.96
CA ALA A 3 4.41 0.69 10.38
C ALA A 3 3.56 1.56 11.32
N ARG A 4 3.37 2.84 10.98
CA ARG A 4 2.50 3.76 11.72
C ARG A 4 1.04 3.30 11.68
N VAL A 5 0.53 2.90 10.52
CA VAL A 5 -0.83 2.34 10.40
C VAL A 5 -1.01 1.12 11.31
N ARG A 6 -0.05 0.19 11.33
CA ARG A 6 -0.11 -0.97 12.23
C ARG A 6 -0.08 -0.56 13.70
N ALA A 7 0.76 0.40 14.07
CA ALA A 7 0.83 0.92 15.43
C ALA A 7 -0.50 1.56 15.87
N GLU A 8 -1.11 2.39 15.02
CA GLU A 8 -2.41 3.04 15.28
C GLU A 8 -3.57 2.04 15.37
N LEU A 9 -3.49 0.91 14.66
CA LEU A 9 -4.43 -0.20 14.76
C LEU A 9 -4.17 -1.12 15.98
N GLY A 10 -3.14 -0.85 16.79
CA GLY A 10 -2.81 -1.64 17.97
C GLY A 10 -1.90 -2.85 17.73
N PHE A 11 -1.37 -3.02 16.52
CA PHE A 11 -0.49 -4.14 16.15
C PHE A 11 1.00 -3.80 16.18
N GLY A 12 1.37 -2.58 16.61
CA GLY A 12 2.78 -2.15 16.62
C GLY A 12 3.69 -3.00 17.51
N GLY A 13 3.13 -3.68 18.53
CA GLY A 13 3.88 -4.63 19.37
C GLY A 13 4.22 -5.96 18.67
N GLU A 14 3.64 -6.22 17.49
CA GLU A 14 3.93 -7.39 16.66
C GLU A 14 5.01 -7.11 15.59
N ASP A 15 5.45 -5.85 15.45
CA ASP A 15 6.47 -5.50 14.47
C ASP A 15 7.84 -6.07 14.89
N PRO A 16 8.65 -6.57 13.94
CA PRO A 16 9.98 -7.07 14.25
C PRO A 16 10.91 -5.96 14.71
N ALA A 17 11.84 -6.29 15.61
CA ALA A 17 12.83 -5.35 16.13
C ALA A 17 13.92 -5.02 15.10
N ALA A 18 14.28 -5.97 14.25
CA ALA A 18 15.25 -5.80 13.18
C ALA A 18 14.60 -5.20 11.93
N ILE A 19 15.29 -4.25 11.28
CA ILE A 19 14.78 -3.61 10.07
C ILE A 19 14.83 -4.56 8.87
N GLU A 20 15.77 -5.51 8.86
CA GLU A 20 15.91 -6.55 7.84
C GLU A 20 14.64 -7.41 7.80
N ASP A 21 14.10 -7.76 8.96
CA ASP A 21 12.85 -8.51 9.08
C ASP A 21 11.63 -7.72 8.57
N MET A 22 11.67 -6.38 8.60
CA MET A 22 10.65 -5.55 7.96
C MET A 22 10.72 -5.66 6.43
N PHE A 23 11.92 -5.73 5.86
CA PHE A 23 12.11 -5.94 4.42
C PHE A 23 11.71 -7.35 3.98
N ASP A 24 11.94 -8.35 4.84
CA ASP A 24 11.47 -9.73 4.67
C ASP A 24 9.95 -9.90 4.87
N LEU A 25 9.21 -8.81 5.10
CA LEU A 25 7.76 -8.80 5.29
C LEU A 25 7.29 -9.62 6.51
N LYS A 26 8.09 -9.71 7.57
CA LYS A 26 7.76 -10.46 8.80
C LYS A 26 6.85 -9.71 9.77
N TYR A 27 6.23 -8.62 9.32
CA TYR A 27 5.19 -7.90 10.08
C TYR A 27 3.78 -8.43 9.72
N ARG A 28 2.80 -8.13 10.57
CA ARG A 28 1.38 -8.47 10.33
C ARG A 28 0.78 -7.70 9.14
N GLY A 29 0.02 -8.41 8.31
CA GLY A 29 -0.72 -7.83 7.19
C GLY A 29 0.14 -7.60 5.93
N ALA A 30 -0.43 -6.93 4.94
CA ALA A 30 0.23 -6.64 3.68
C ALA A 30 -0.24 -5.28 3.11
N ARG A 31 0.60 -4.68 2.25
CA ARG A 31 0.24 -3.47 1.51
C ARG A 31 0.35 -3.73 0.00
N PHE A 32 -0.73 -3.59 -0.73
CA PHE A 32 -0.77 -3.86 -2.16
C PHE A 32 -0.79 -2.56 -2.94
N SER A 33 -0.10 -2.50 -4.07
CA SER A 33 -0.19 -1.38 -5.00
C SER A 33 -0.74 -1.89 -6.33
N LEU A 34 -1.39 -1.00 -7.07
CA LEU A 34 -2.01 -1.32 -8.34
C LEU A 34 -0.97 -1.38 -9.45
N GLY A 35 -1.17 -2.29 -10.41
CA GLY A 35 -0.18 -2.69 -11.42
C GLY A 35 0.75 -3.84 -10.99
N TYR A 36 0.64 -4.34 -9.75
CA TYR A 36 1.41 -5.49 -9.26
C TYR A 36 0.58 -6.79 -9.30
N GLY A 37 1.22 -7.95 -9.14
CA GLY A 37 0.58 -9.27 -9.34
C GLY A 37 -0.74 -9.50 -8.60
N ALA A 38 -0.89 -8.98 -7.38
CA ALA A 38 -2.13 -9.12 -6.60
C ALA A 38 -3.24 -8.15 -7.04
N CYS A 39 -2.88 -7.05 -7.70
CA CYS A 39 -3.78 -6.00 -8.16
C CYS A 39 -3.32 -5.53 -9.56
N PRO A 40 -3.47 -6.36 -10.60
CA PRO A 40 -2.79 -6.15 -11.89
C PRO A 40 -3.34 -4.97 -12.69
N ASP A 41 -4.60 -4.58 -12.45
CA ASP A 41 -5.30 -3.57 -13.23
C ASP A 41 -4.96 -2.17 -12.68
N LEU A 42 -4.11 -1.44 -13.42
CA LEU A 42 -3.62 -0.13 -13.00
C LEU A 42 -4.74 0.93 -12.95
N GLU A 43 -5.74 0.82 -13.84
CA GLU A 43 -6.87 1.75 -13.94
C GLU A 43 -7.73 1.82 -12.66
N ASP A 44 -7.69 0.77 -11.83
CA ASP A 44 -8.35 0.77 -10.52
C ASP A 44 -7.83 1.86 -9.58
N ARG A 45 -6.68 2.48 -9.91
CA ARG A 45 -6.13 3.61 -9.17
C ARG A 45 -7.04 4.82 -9.20
N ALA A 46 -7.85 4.98 -10.24
CA ALA A 46 -8.88 6.02 -10.29
C ALA A 46 -9.88 5.89 -9.13
N LYS A 47 -10.23 4.66 -8.72
CA LYS A 47 -11.13 4.40 -7.58
C LYS A 47 -10.49 4.84 -6.27
N ILE A 48 -9.20 4.55 -6.08
CA ILE A 48 -8.44 4.97 -4.89
C ILE A 48 -8.29 6.50 -4.85
N ALA A 49 -7.94 7.12 -5.97
CA ALA A 49 -7.80 8.57 -6.07
C ALA A 49 -9.12 9.28 -5.74
N ALA A 50 -10.26 8.78 -6.25
CA ALA A 50 -11.58 9.32 -5.95
C ALA A 50 -11.95 9.22 -4.45
N LEU A 51 -11.47 8.22 -3.73
CA LEU A 51 -11.73 8.04 -2.30
C LEU A 51 -10.81 8.90 -1.41
N LEU A 52 -9.56 9.08 -1.83
CA LEU A 52 -8.53 9.72 -0.99
C LEU A 52 -8.31 11.20 -1.30
N GLU A 53 -8.70 11.65 -2.50
CA GLU A 53 -8.50 13.01 -3.01
C GLU A 53 -7.02 13.45 -2.87
N PRO A 54 -6.08 12.73 -3.51
CA PRO A 54 -4.64 12.92 -3.33
C PRO A 54 -4.14 14.34 -3.70
N GLU A 55 -4.92 15.10 -4.46
CA GLU A 55 -4.66 16.49 -4.82
C GLU A 55 -4.55 17.39 -3.57
N ARG A 56 -5.20 17.00 -2.47
CA ARG A 56 -5.10 17.69 -1.17
C ARG A 56 -3.67 17.74 -0.62
N ILE A 57 -2.79 16.85 -1.09
CA ILE A 57 -1.36 16.80 -0.77
C ILE A 57 -0.48 17.06 -2.01
N GLY A 58 -1.05 17.59 -3.10
CA GLY A 58 -0.34 17.90 -4.33
C GLY A 58 0.05 16.70 -5.19
N VAL A 59 -0.61 15.54 -4.99
CA VAL A 59 -0.43 14.36 -5.83
C VAL A 59 -1.59 14.27 -6.84
N HIS A 60 -1.27 14.06 -8.11
CA HIS A 60 -2.23 14.01 -9.21
C HIS A 60 -2.18 12.65 -9.91
N LEU A 61 -3.29 12.22 -10.49
CA LEU A 61 -3.35 11.03 -11.34
C LEU A 61 -3.26 11.45 -12.82
N SER A 62 -2.35 10.85 -13.59
CA SER A 62 -2.25 11.09 -15.04
C SER A 62 -3.35 10.39 -15.83
N GLU A 63 -3.44 10.70 -17.12
CA GLU A 63 -4.32 10.00 -18.06
C GLU A 63 -4.01 8.50 -18.15
N GLU A 64 -2.75 8.12 -17.95
CA GLU A 64 -2.26 6.74 -17.90
C GLU A 64 -2.27 6.12 -16.49
N PHE A 65 -2.99 6.73 -15.55
CA PHE A 65 -3.14 6.26 -14.17
C PHE A 65 -1.81 6.19 -13.38
N GLN A 66 -0.83 7.02 -13.73
CA GLN A 66 0.39 7.19 -12.95
C GLN A 66 0.22 8.30 -11.91
N LEU A 67 0.92 8.17 -10.78
CA LEU A 67 0.93 9.22 -9.76
C LEU A 67 1.98 10.28 -10.13
N HIS A 68 1.63 11.56 -10.04
CA HIS A 68 2.54 12.68 -10.21
C HIS A 68 2.59 13.53 -8.94
N PRO A 69 3.78 13.86 -8.40
CA PRO A 69 5.11 13.46 -8.91
C PRO A 69 5.34 11.95 -8.87
N GLU A 70 6.21 11.44 -9.74
CA GLU A 70 6.44 10.00 -9.96
C GLU A 70 6.97 9.30 -8.70
N GLN A 71 7.62 10.05 -7.81
CA GLN A 71 8.06 9.57 -6.48
C GLN A 71 6.91 9.56 -5.46
N SER A 72 5.73 9.14 -5.90
CA SER A 72 4.55 8.95 -5.06
C SER A 72 4.25 7.47 -4.90
N THR A 73 3.55 7.11 -3.84
CA THR A 73 3.14 5.72 -3.60
C THR A 73 1.75 5.71 -3.01
N ASP A 74 0.88 4.89 -3.60
CA ASP A 74 -0.39 4.48 -3.02
C ASP A 74 -0.32 3.04 -2.53
N ALA A 75 -1.23 2.69 -1.63
CA ALA A 75 -1.38 1.30 -1.22
C ALA A 75 -2.77 1.01 -0.66
N LEU A 76 -3.28 -0.18 -0.97
CA LEU A 76 -4.32 -0.85 -0.20
C LEU A 76 -3.64 -1.54 0.99
N VAL A 77 -4.02 -1.18 2.22
CA VAL A 77 -3.45 -1.76 3.44
C VAL A 77 -4.44 -2.74 4.05
N ILE A 78 -4.03 -4.02 4.13
CA ILE A 78 -4.85 -5.10 4.68
C ILE A 78 -4.18 -5.61 5.96
N HIS A 79 -4.90 -5.54 7.09
CA HIS A 79 -4.36 -5.85 8.42
C HIS A 79 -4.56 -7.32 8.86
N HIS A 80 -5.26 -8.13 8.05
CA HIS A 80 -5.48 -9.54 8.37
C HIS A 80 -4.13 -10.29 8.47
N PRO A 81 -3.89 -11.12 9.49
CA PRO A 81 -2.57 -11.76 9.69
C PRO A 81 -2.18 -12.72 8.56
N GLU A 82 -3.17 -13.27 7.86
CA GLU A 82 -2.95 -14.15 6.70
C GLU A 82 -2.83 -13.39 5.37
N ALA A 83 -2.91 -12.05 5.36
CA ALA A 83 -2.72 -11.30 4.13
C ALA A 83 -1.27 -11.48 3.63
N LYS A 84 -1.13 -11.99 2.42
CA LYS A 84 0.16 -12.24 1.75
C LYS A 84 0.11 -11.72 0.32
N TYR A 85 1.27 -11.40 -0.24
CA TYR A 85 1.38 -11.15 -1.67
C TYR A 85 1.10 -12.43 -2.44
N PHE A 86 0.29 -12.32 -3.48
CA PHE A 86 -0.05 -13.41 -4.39
C PHE A 86 -0.07 -12.86 -5.82
N ASN A 87 -0.10 -13.76 -6.80
CA ASN A 87 -0.37 -13.40 -8.18
C ASN A 87 -1.82 -13.76 -8.49
N ALA A 88 -2.60 -12.79 -8.96
CA ALA A 88 -3.98 -13.01 -9.37
C ALA A 88 -4.08 -13.62 -10.77
N ARG A 89 -2.95 -13.72 -11.50
CA ARG A 89 -2.81 -14.40 -12.78
C ARG A 89 -2.08 -15.72 -12.64
#